data_AF-A0A815MNR6-F1
#
_entry.id   AF-A0A815MNR6-F1
#
_cell.length_a   1.000
_cell.length_b   1.000
_cell.length_c   1.000
_cell.angle_alpha   90.00
_cell.angle_beta   90.00
_cell.angle_gamma   90.00
#
_symmetry.space_group_name_H-M   'P 1'
#
loop_
_entity.id
_entity.type
_entity.pdbx_description
1 polymer ?
#
loop_
_entity_poly.entity_id
_entity_poly.type
_entity_poly.pdbx_seq_one_letter_code
_entity_poly.pdbx_strand_id
1 'polypeptide(L)'
;MVESQLQSIGIGVSLGIVGLIGYYIYDAYRQSVKPSKYMLATEKMGFIGYEKSNGQRVTMEQQQEALLRIFQLAGYFTLPNIWHDLNSIQCIKNLENVFQEISAVVKFSNADQPDPRQFNAKYMRKNLFKSNNMDLQDALDLILYIIQYAYTRQIGQERYELVSPDWIITYANEYRQAARLLRLIDREYPLLNEYDGAWIAGAARIDLVQRILDFNYQIMTRNIKIDGETLVLAGEREIWVNIDGISPSIRKQLLKISQNNIDINTISLLSSTIDDSARINEGKSYMIHLAKSYNIKLNASQPFIQYQSKEECPLDRFPDRIYANYDVNETSKLTETLLSRDLLQTFSNNIANKICIIDTLAQEQIRPNTASTARDAAERLIKRILIGDYGDKKTFFILLCTNNPYIERQTLTTQRHVNGVMEKYGLIEKGYQIKIEGFGCSCKQPLIIVHSELSALIAEKWKFAVNDIQKSLRLKLKRDVKTLLFQTRDKNIVVADQPKIEINRPNNFIKNWFDSYLV
;
A
#
# COMPACT_ATOMS: atom_id res chain seq x y z
N MET A 1 -16.54 31.18 -70.74
CA MET A 1 -16.96 29.84 -70.27
C MET A 1 -15.84 29.01 -69.62
N VAL A 2 -14.56 29.36 -69.78
CA VAL A 2 -13.43 28.64 -69.14
C VAL A 2 -13.08 29.19 -67.73
N GLU A 3 -13.33 30.48 -67.45
CA GLU A 3 -13.08 31.08 -66.13
C GLU A 3 -14.05 30.61 -65.03
N SER A 4 -15.31 30.31 -65.35
CA SER A 4 -16.26 29.82 -64.34
C SER A 4 -16.02 28.36 -63.92
N GLN A 5 -15.41 27.54 -64.79
CA GLN A 5 -15.02 26.18 -64.44
C GLN A 5 -13.77 26.15 -63.54
N LEU A 6 -12.79 27.04 -63.78
CA LEU A 6 -11.60 27.15 -62.93
C LEU A 6 -11.90 27.68 -61.52
N GLN A 7 -12.86 28.59 -61.35
CA GLN A 7 -13.32 29.03 -60.02
C GLN A 7 -14.09 27.93 -59.27
N SER A 8 -14.92 27.14 -59.95
CA SER A 8 -15.63 26.01 -59.31
C SER A 8 -14.69 24.89 -58.85
N ILE A 9 -13.61 24.62 -59.61
CA ILE A 9 -12.56 23.67 -59.24
C ILE A 9 -11.71 24.22 -58.09
N GLY A 10 -11.37 25.51 -58.10
CA GLY A 10 -10.64 26.17 -57.02
C GLY A 10 -11.39 26.16 -55.69
N ILE A 11 -12.72 26.38 -55.70
CA ILE A 11 -13.58 26.35 -54.51
C ILE A 11 -13.83 24.91 -54.02
N GLY A 12 -14.01 23.94 -54.93
CA GLY A 12 -14.14 22.53 -54.57
C GLY A 12 -12.87 21.92 -53.96
N VAL A 13 -11.70 22.30 -54.48
CA VAL A 13 -10.40 21.87 -53.95
C VAL A 13 -10.11 22.52 -52.59
N SER A 14 -10.44 23.80 -52.40
CA SER A 14 -10.25 24.48 -51.12
C SER A 14 -11.23 24.01 -50.03
N LEU A 15 -12.49 23.73 -50.34
CA LEU A 15 -13.42 23.07 -49.41
C LEU A 15 -13.01 21.62 -49.08
N GLY A 16 -12.48 20.88 -50.06
CA GLY A 16 -11.94 19.53 -49.85
C GLY A 16 -10.71 19.52 -48.94
N ILE A 17 -9.79 20.49 -49.10
CA ILE A 17 -8.62 20.65 -48.24
C ILE A 17 -9.03 21.08 -46.82
N VAL A 18 -9.99 22.01 -46.68
CA VAL A 18 -10.51 22.41 -45.36
C VAL A 18 -11.24 21.25 -44.67
N GLY A 19 -12.01 20.46 -45.41
CA GLY A 19 -12.66 19.26 -44.89
C GLY A 19 -11.67 18.17 -44.44
N LEU A 20 -10.61 17.93 -45.21
CA LEU A 20 -9.53 17.00 -44.84
C LEU A 20 -8.76 17.49 -43.61
N ILE A 21 -8.36 18.76 -43.56
CA ILE A 21 -7.68 19.35 -42.40
C ILE A 21 -8.59 19.29 -41.18
N GLY A 22 -9.86 19.65 -41.31
CA GLY A 22 -10.87 19.56 -40.25
C GLY A 22 -11.05 18.13 -39.74
N TYR A 23 -11.09 17.14 -40.64
CA TYR A 23 -11.13 15.71 -40.27
C TYR A 23 -9.87 15.28 -39.52
N TYR A 24 -8.67 15.65 -39.98
CA TYR A 24 -7.42 15.32 -39.28
C TYR A 24 -7.32 16.00 -37.91
N ILE A 25 -7.75 17.25 -37.78
CA ILE A 25 -7.81 17.96 -36.49
C ILE A 25 -8.83 17.29 -35.56
N TYR A 26 -10.02 16.96 -36.07
CA TYR A 26 -11.07 16.30 -35.29
C TYR A 26 -10.66 14.89 -34.85
N ASP A 27 -10.05 14.09 -35.72
CA ASP A 27 -9.55 12.76 -35.38
C ASP A 27 -8.37 12.84 -34.40
N ALA A 28 -7.44 13.78 -34.59
CA ALA A 28 -6.37 14.04 -33.63
C ALA A 28 -6.91 14.46 -32.26
N TYR A 29 -7.92 15.33 -32.22
CA TYR A 29 -8.63 15.71 -30.99
C TYR A 29 -9.32 14.50 -30.35
N ARG A 30 -10.10 13.74 -31.11
CA ARG A 30 -10.84 12.55 -30.65
C ARG A 30 -9.89 11.49 -30.06
N GLN A 31 -8.75 11.28 -30.70
CA GLN A 31 -7.71 10.37 -30.20
C GLN A 31 -7.00 10.91 -28.95
N SER A 32 -6.80 12.23 -28.86
CA SER A 32 -6.17 12.87 -27.71
C SER A 32 -7.06 12.83 -26.46
N VAL A 33 -8.37 13.03 -26.60
CA VAL A 33 -9.34 12.97 -25.48
C VAL A 33 -9.68 11.56 -24.99
N LYS A 34 -9.39 10.52 -25.78
CA LYS A 34 -9.60 9.13 -25.33
C LYS A 34 -8.67 8.83 -24.15
N PRO A 35 -9.19 8.31 -23.02
CA PRO A 35 -8.35 7.99 -21.87
C PRO A 35 -7.33 6.93 -22.25
N SER A 36 -6.11 7.09 -21.75
CA SER A 36 -5.06 6.10 -21.88
C SER A 36 -5.40 4.87 -21.02
N LYS A 37 -4.84 3.70 -21.34
CA LYS A 37 -5.09 2.52 -20.48
C LYS A 37 -4.41 2.63 -19.13
N TYR A 38 -3.38 3.47 -18.99
CA TYR A 38 -2.85 3.84 -17.69
C TYR A 38 -3.89 4.55 -16.81
N MET A 39 -4.62 5.53 -17.36
CA MET A 39 -5.68 6.23 -16.64
C MET A 39 -6.78 5.27 -16.20
N LEU A 40 -7.24 4.40 -17.12
CA LEU A 40 -8.29 3.41 -16.82
C LEU A 40 -7.82 2.37 -15.78
N ALA A 41 -6.59 1.89 -15.89
CA ALA A 41 -6.02 0.92 -14.95
C ALA A 41 -5.89 1.50 -13.55
N THR A 42 -5.35 2.71 -13.43
CA THR A 42 -5.20 3.39 -12.14
C THR A 42 -6.54 3.81 -11.52
N GLU A 43 -7.51 4.24 -12.33
CA GLU A 43 -8.89 4.46 -11.88
C GLU A 43 -9.50 3.17 -11.30
N LYS A 44 -9.36 2.04 -12.00
CA LYS A 44 -9.81 0.72 -11.51
C LYS A 44 -9.09 0.26 -10.24
N MET A 45 -7.85 0.67 -10.05
CA MET A 45 -7.09 0.48 -8.80
C MET A 45 -7.51 1.45 -7.68
N GLY A 46 -8.47 2.34 -7.93
CA GLY A 46 -8.99 3.28 -6.93
C GLY A 46 -8.16 4.55 -6.75
N PHE A 47 -7.35 4.94 -7.74
CA PHE A 47 -6.70 6.26 -7.78
C PHE A 47 -7.66 7.29 -8.37
N ILE A 48 -8.75 7.58 -7.64
CA ILE A 48 -9.89 8.41 -8.10
C ILE A 48 -9.93 9.80 -7.45
N GLY A 49 -8.86 10.18 -6.72
CA GLY A 49 -8.85 11.37 -5.88
C GLY A 49 -9.53 11.14 -4.54
N TYR A 50 -9.39 12.10 -3.64
CA TYR A 50 -9.98 12.08 -2.30
C TYR A 50 -10.02 13.48 -1.70
N GLU A 51 -10.82 13.64 -0.65
CA GLU A 51 -10.86 14.85 0.16
C GLU A 51 -10.03 14.66 1.42
N LYS A 52 -9.15 15.61 1.71
CA LYS A 52 -8.39 15.66 2.96
C LYS A 52 -9.28 16.20 4.08
N SER A 53 -8.93 15.89 5.32
CA SER A 53 -9.65 16.38 6.50
C SER A 53 -9.66 17.90 6.66
N ASN A 54 -8.78 18.63 5.99
CA ASN A 54 -8.75 20.09 5.96
C ASN A 54 -9.59 20.69 4.80
N GLY A 55 -10.41 19.88 4.12
CA GLY A 55 -11.23 20.28 2.97
C GLY A 55 -10.47 20.42 1.65
N GLN A 56 -9.15 20.19 1.63
CA GLN A 56 -8.39 20.19 0.39
C GLN A 56 -8.71 18.94 -0.43
N ARG A 57 -9.14 19.12 -1.68
CA ARG A 57 -9.36 18.02 -2.61
C ARG A 57 -8.09 17.67 -3.38
N VAL A 58 -7.73 16.39 -3.38
CA VAL A 58 -6.75 15.81 -4.31
C VAL A 58 -7.51 15.21 -5.48
N THR A 59 -7.20 15.63 -6.70
CA THR A 59 -7.88 15.13 -7.89
C THR A 59 -7.36 13.76 -8.33
N MET A 60 -8.14 13.06 -9.15
CA MET A 60 -7.73 11.81 -9.78
C MET A 60 -6.42 11.97 -10.56
N GLU A 61 -6.30 13.05 -11.33
CA GLU A 61 -5.11 13.35 -12.14
C GLU A 61 -3.87 13.52 -11.27
N GLN A 62 -3.99 14.23 -10.14
CA GLN A 62 -2.88 14.43 -9.21
C GLN A 62 -2.39 13.11 -8.60
N GLN A 63 -3.30 12.19 -8.24
CA GLN A 63 -2.90 10.88 -7.74
C GLN A 63 -2.21 10.03 -8.80
N GLN A 64 -2.80 9.99 -10.01
CA GLN A 64 -2.25 9.22 -11.12
C GLN A 64 -0.87 9.75 -11.56
N GLU A 65 -0.67 11.06 -11.57
CA GLU A 65 0.62 11.69 -11.87
C GLU A 65 1.64 11.47 -10.74
N ALA A 66 1.20 11.43 -9.47
CA ALA A 66 2.08 11.13 -8.33
C ALA A 66 2.66 9.72 -8.40
N LEU A 67 1.88 8.72 -8.83
CA LEU A 67 2.37 7.35 -9.02
C LEU A 67 3.46 7.30 -10.11
N LEU A 68 3.25 7.99 -11.24
CA LEU A 68 4.27 8.08 -12.29
C LEU A 68 5.54 8.78 -11.81
N ARG A 69 5.42 9.83 -10.99
CA ARG A 69 6.58 10.52 -10.40
C ARG A 69 7.39 9.58 -9.53
N ILE A 70 6.76 8.75 -8.71
CA ILE A 70 7.49 7.75 -7.92
C ILE A 70 8.22 6.76 -8.82
N PHE A 71 7.59 6.30 -9.90
CA PHE A 71 8.24 5.38 -10.85
C PHE A 71 9.43 6.03 -11.55
N GLN A 72 9.34 7.32 -11.93
CA GLN A 72 10.46 8.06 -12.51
C GLN A 72 11.60 8.24 -11.50
N LEU A 73 11.31 8.67 -10.27
CA LEU A 73 12.30 8.84 -9.21
C LEU A 73 13.05 7.55 -8.89
N ALA A 74 12.36 6.42 -8.92
CA ALA A 74 12.94 5.09 -8.68
C ALA A 74 13.71 4.53 -9.90
N GLY A 75 13.74 5.26 -11.03
CA GLY A 75 14.43 4.83 -12.25
C GLY A 75 13.71 3.72 -13.04
N TYR A 76 12.42 3.48 -12.77
CA TYR A 76 11.67 2.41 -13.43
C TYR A 76 11.39 2.67 -14.91
N PHE A 77 11.49 3.93 -15.34
CA PHE A 77 11.26 4.33 -16.74
C PHE A 77 12.55 4.46 -17.57
N THR A 78 13.68 3.91 -17.12
CA THR A 78 14.82 3.76 -18.02
C THR A 78 14.49 2.75 -19.13
N LEU A 79 14.94 3.01 -20.35
CA LEU A 79 14.66 2.13 -21.50
C LEU A 79 15.09 0.67 -21.27
N PRO A 80 16.26 0.39 -20.65
CA PRO A 80 16.64 -0.98 -20.32
C PRO A 80 15.66 -1.65 -19.35
N ASN A 81 15.21 -0.94 -18.31
CA ASN A 81 14.25 -1.49 -17.34
C ASN A 81 12.90 -1.77 -18.00
N ILE A 82 12.40 -0.86 -18.83
CA ILE A 82 11.14 -1.06 -19.56
C ILE A 82 11.23 -2.29 -20.46
N TRP A 83 12.31 -2.44 -21.23
CA TRP A 83 12.49 -3.60 -22.10
C TRP A 83 12.53 -4.91 -21.30
N HIS A 84 13.29 -4.91 -20.21
CA HIS A 84 13.39 -6.04 -19.30
C HIS A 84 12.02 -6.43 -18.73
N ASP A 85 11.24 -5.46 -18.26
CA ASP A 85 9.92 -5.68 -17.65
C ASP A 85 8.90 -6.23 -18.65
N LEU A 86 8.86 -5.67 -19.85
CA LEU A 86 7.96 -6.13 -20.91
C LEU A 86 8.29 -7.55 -21.38
N ASN A 87 9.57 -7.91 -21.46
CA ASN A 87 9.99 -9.29 -21.73
C ASN A 87 9.57 -10.23 -20.59
N SER A 88 9.80 -9.79 -19.36
CA SER A 88 9.66 -10.64 -18.17
C SER A 88 8.21 -10.90 -17.76
N ILE A 89 7.29 -9.98 -18.03
CA ILE A 89 5.87 -10.17 -17.71
C ILE A 89 5.19 -11.24 -18.59
N GLN A 90 5.83 -11.60 -19.70
CA GLN A 90 5.40 -12.60 -20.69
C GLN A 90 3.99 -12.31 -21.28
N CYS A 91 3.65 -12.99 -22.38
CA CYS A 91 2.34 -12.93 -23.03
C CYS A 91 1.90 -11.54 -23.57
N ILE A 92 2.82 -10.57 -23.70
CA ILE A 92 2.56 -9.32 -24.44
C ILE A 92 2.70 -9.61 -25.94
N LYS A 93 1.63 -9.38 -26.69
CA LYS A 93 1.67 -9.49 -28.16
C LYS A 93 2.42 -8.29 -28.76
N ASN A 94 3.15 -8.52 -29.84
CA ASN A 94 3.91 -7.48 -30.56
C ASN A 94 4.86 -6.69 -29.63
N LEU A 95 5.66 -7.42 -28.85
CA LEU A 95 6.52 -6.87 -27.79
C LEU A 95 7.40 -5.70 -28.25
N GLU A 96 8.05 -5.79 -29.41
CA GLU A 96 8.88 -4.72 -29.95
C GLU A 96 8.07 -3.45 -30.25
N ASN A 97 6.89 -3.59 -30.84
CA ASN A 97 6.00 -2.45 -31.10
C ASN A 97 5.53 -1.80 -29.79
N VAL A 98 5.17 -2.62 -28.79
CA VAL A 98 4.80 -2.13 -27.46
C VAL A 98 5.96 -1.37 -26.81
N PHE A 99 7.18 -1.91 -26.91
CA PHE A 99 8.37 -1.26 -26.39
C PHE A 99 8.65 0.07 -27.09
N GLN A 100 8.59 0.13 -28.42
CA GLN A 100 8.78 1.37 -29.18
C GLN A 100 7.76 2.45 -28.78
N GLU A 101 6.49 2.06 -28.65
CA GLU A 101 5.41 2.96 -28.27
C GLU A 101 5.59 3.53 -26.84
N ILE A 102 5.92 2.67 -25.87
CA ILE A 102 6.19 3.11 -24.49
C ILE A 102 7.45 3.99 -24.45
N SER A 103 8.50 3.58 -25.15
CA SER A 103 9.77 4.32 -25.24
C SER A 103 9.59 5.73 -25.78
N ALA A 104 8.75 5.89 -26.82
CA ALA A 104 8.41 7.19 -27.36
C ALA A 104 7.74 8.07 -26.30
N VAL A 105 6.74 7.57 -25.58
CA VAL A 105 6.05 8.32 -24.52
C VAL A 105 7.00 8.70 -23.37
N VAL A 106 7.87 7.78 -22.96
CA VAL A 106 8.90 7.99 -21.93
C VAL A 106 9.87 9.09 -22.33
N LYS A 107 10.35 9.07 -23.58
CA LYS A 107 11.27 10.09 -24.11
C LYS A 107 10.59 11.45 -24.25
N PHE A 108 9.36 11.52 -24.76
CA PHE A 108 8.62 12.79 -24.88
C PHE A 108 8.24 13.40 -23.52
N SER A 109 8.03 12.57 -22.51
CA SER A 109 7.77 13.04 -21.15
C SER A 109 9.04 13.36 -20.37
N ASN A 110 10.23 13.06 -20.89
CA ASN A 110 11.52 13.08 -20.16
C ASN A 110 11.51 12.19 -18.90
N ALA A 111 10.74 11.10 -18.89
CA ALA A 111 10.67 10.17 -17.76
C ALA A 111 11.95 9.35 -17.56
N ASP A 112 12.81 9.28 -18.58
CA ASP A 112 14.10 8.58 -18.53
C ASP A 112 15.26 9.50 -18.11
N GLN A 113 14.99 10.78 -17.85
CA GLN A 113 16.00 11.75 -17.42
C GLN A 113 16.20 11.72 -15.90
N PRO A 114 17.43 11.94 -15.41
CA PRO A 114 17.71 11.92 -13.98
C PRO A 114 17.15 13.14 -13.23
N ASP A 115 16.86 14.25 -13.91
CA ASP A 115 16.28 15.44 -13.27
C ASP A 115 14.74 15.35 -13.24
N PRO A 116 14.12 15.13 -12.06
CA PRO A 116 12.66 14.98 -11.95
C PRO A 116 11.88 16.24 -12.33
N ARG A 117 12.53 17.41 -12.38
CA ARG A 117 11.88 18.67 -12.76
C ARG A 117 11.56 18.73 -14.26
N GLN A 118 12.24 17.92 -15.07
CA GLN A 118 12.00 17.84 -16.51
C GLN A 118 10.86 16.88 -16.86
N PHE A 119 10.45 16.04 -15.90
CA PHE A 119 9.44 15.00 -16.13
C PHE A 119 8.03 15.59 -16.25
N ASN A 120 7.44 15.43 -17.44
CA ASN A 120 6.06 15.79 -17.74
C ASN A 120 5.10 14.61 -17.45
N ALA A 121 4.77 14.44 -16.17
CA ALA A 121 3.85 13.39 -15.71
C ALA A 121 2.46 13.47 -16.35
N LYS A 122 1.96 14.69 -16.65
CA LYS A 122 0.67 14.90 -17.33
C LYS A 122 0.67 14.29 -18.73
N TYR A 123 1.72 14.57 -19.52
CA TYR A 123 1.86 13.99 -20.85
C TYR A 123 1.93 12.46 -20.76
N MET A 124 2.74 11.92 -19.85
CA MET A 124 2.86 10.48 -19.69
C MET A 124 1.53 9.83 -19.30
N ARG A 125 0.80 10.39 -18.32
CA ARG A 125 -0.53 9.92 -17.91
C ARG A 125 -1.49 9.83 -19.09
N LYS A 126 -1.54 10.87 -19.93
CA LYS A 126 -2.45 10.93 -21.07
C LYS A 126 -2.06 9.98 -22.21
N ASN A 127 -0.80 9.55 -22.31
CA ASN A 127 -0.32 8.85 -23.50
C ASN A 127 0.14 7.41 -23.27
N LEU A 128 0.44 7.02 -22.02
CA LEU A 128 0.92 5.69 -21.69
C LEU A 128 -0.15 4.60 -21.99
N PHE A 129 0.21 3.61 -22.81
CA PHE A 129 -0.66 2.51 -23.24
C PHE A 129 -1.88 2.94 -24.09
N LYS A 130 -1.79 4.05 -24.84
CA LYS A 130 -2.85 4.50 -25.77
C LYS A 130 -3.06 3.55 -26.96
N SER A 131 -2.00 2.89 -27.44
CA SER A 131 -2.04 1.99 -28.60
C SER A 131 -2.89 0.74 -28.37
N ASN A 132 -3.40 0.10 -29.43
CA ASN A 132 -4.20 -1.11 -29.30
C ASN A 132 -3.36 -2.39 -29.01
N ASN A 133 -2.04 -2.28 -28.91
CA ASN A 133 -1.15 -3.41 -28.69
C ASN A 133 -1.17 -3.94 -27.24
N MET A 134 -1.59 -3.10 -26.28
CA MET A 134 -1.85 -3.50 -24.90
C MET A 134 -3.33 -3.31 -24.57
N ASP A 135 -3.93 -4.21 -23.82
CA ASP A 135 -5.26 -4.00 -23.23
C ASP A 135 -5.21 -3.55 -21.76
N LEU A 136 -6.38 -3.44 -21.13
CA LEU A 136 -6.50 -2.95 -19.76
C LEU A 136 -5.84 -3.90 -18.76
N GLN A 137 -5.95 -5.22 -18.96
CA GLN A 137 -5.30 -6.18 -18.07
C GLN A 137 -3.77 -6.09 -18.21
N ASP A 138 -3.25 -5.93 -19.42
CA ASP A 138 -1.81 -5.75 -19.63
C ASP A 138 -1.29 -4.48 -18.92
N ALA A 139 -2.06 -3.39 -18.93
CA ALA A 139 -1.72 -2.17 -18.20
C ALA A 139 -1.73 -2.37 -16.67
N LEU A 140 -2.74 -3.05 -16.13
CA LEU A 140 -2.83 -3.37 -14.69
C LEU A 140 -1.65 -4.26 -14.25
N ASP A 141 -1.37 -5.31 -15.01
CA ASP A 141 -0.30 -6.26 -14.73
C ASP A 141 1.06 -5.58 -14.79
N LEU A 142 1.30 -4.69 -15.76
CA LEU A 142 2.56 -3.96 -15.88
C LEU A 142 2.77 -2.95 -14.75
N ILE A 143 1.72 -2.22 -14.34
CA ILE A 143 1.79 -1.32 -13.17
C ILE A 143 2.16 -2.12 -11.92
N LEU A 144 1.51 -3.28 -11.70
CA LEU A 144 1.86 -4.17 -10.60
C LEU A 144 3.31 -4.63 -10.72
N TYR A 145 3.69 -5.21 -11.86
CA TYR A 145 5.01 -5.80 -12.07
C TYR A 145 6.16 -4.83 -11.81
N ILE A 146 6.05 -3.60 -12.32
CA ILE A 146 7.07 -2.56 -12.17
C ILE A 146 7.22 -2.16 -10.69
N ILE A 147 6.13 -1.85 -9.99
CA ILE A 147 6.27 -1.39 -8.60
C ILE A 147 6.82 -2.49 -7.68
N GLN A 148 6.70 -3.77 -8.04
CA GLN A 148 7.27 -4.86 -7.27
C GLN A 148 8.80 -4.78 -7.11
N TYR A 149 9.52 -3.97 -7.89
CA TYR A 149 10.94 -3.67 -7.59
C TYR A 149 11.13 -2.92 -6.26
N ALA A 150 10.11 -2.20 -5.78
CA ALA A 150 10.13 -1.55 -4.48
C ALA A 150 10.05 -2.55 -3.31
N TYR A 151 9.61 -3.79 -3.58
CA TYR A 151 9.76 -4.90 -2.65
C TYR A 151 11.20 -5.43 -2.67
N THR A 152 12.10 -4.71 -2.02
CA THR A 152 13.50 -5.14 -1.85
C THR A 152 13.70 -6.08 -0.66
N ARG A 153 12.62 -6.57 -0.04
CA ARG A 153 12.66 -7.43 1.15
C ARG A 153 12.85 -8.89 0.78
N GLN A 154 13.88 -9.52 1.33
CA GLN A 154 14.01 -10.97 1.32
C GLN A 154 13.00 -11.63 2.27
N ILE A 155 12.71 -12.92 2.05
CA ILE A 155 11.88 -13.69 2.99
C ILE A 155 12.55 -13.65 4.37
N GLY A 156 11.80 -13.25 5.39
CA GLY A 156 12.30 -13.12 6.75
C GLY A 156 12.86 -11.75 7.10
N GLN A 157 13.24 -10.92 6.12
CA GLN A 157 13.78 -9.59 6.36
C GLN A 157 12.67 -8.63 6.82
N GLU A 158 12.88 -7.95 7.95
CA GLU A 158 11.92 -6.99 8.51
C GLU A 158 12.10 -5.57 7.92
N ARG A 159 11.04 -4.74 8.01
CA ARG A 159 11.04 -3.42 7.36
C ARG A 159 12.11 -2.47 7.89
N TYR A 160 12.46 -2.59 9.18
CA TYR A 160 13.51 -1.78 9.80
C TYR A 160 14.92 -2.16 9.33
N GLU A 161 15.08 -3.33 8.70
CA GLU A 161 16.36 -3.84 8.17
C GLU A 161 16.62 -3.35 6.73
N LEU A 162 15.73 -2.52 6.18
CA LEU A 162 15.86 -1.96 4.83
C LEU A 162 16.82 -0.77 4.81
N VAL A 163 17.80 -0.84 3.90
CA VAL A 163 18.71 0.27 3.61
C VAL A 163 18.08 1.16 2.54
N SER A 164 18.11 2.48 2.78
CA SER A 164 17.60 3.44 1.80
C SER A 164 18.58 3.55 0.63
N PRO A 165 18.14 3.36 -0.63
CA PRO A 165 18.97 3.60 -1.80
C PRO A 165 19.25 5.09 -1.98
N ASP A 166 20.36 5.43 -2.63
CA ASP A 166 20.83 6.81 -2.81
C ASP A 166 19.76 7.72 -3.41
N TRP A 167 19.01 7.25 -4.40
CA TRP A 167 17.97 8.05 -5.05
C TRP A 167 16.84 8.47 -4.10
N ILE A 168 16.48 7.63 -3.11
CA ILE A 168 15.46 7.99 -2.10
C ILE A 168 15.98 9.11 -1.19
N ILE A 169 17.28 9.11 -0.92
CA ILE A 169 17.94 10.14 -0.10
C ILE A 169 18.01 11.44 -0.91
N THR A 170 18.49 11.36 -2.16
CA THR A 170 18.64 12.51 -3.07
C THR A 170 17.30 13.21 -3.35
N TYR A 171 16.23 12.45 -3.62
CA TYR A 171 14.92 12.99 -4.02
C TYR A 171 13.86 12.87 -2.92
N ALA A 172 14.29 12.91 -1.65
CA ALA A 172 13.42 12.67 -0.51
C ALA A 172 12.21 13.61 -0.45
N ASN A 173 12.37 14.87 -0.86
CA ASN A 173 11.31 15.88 -0.82
C ASN A 173 10.26 15.63 -1.91
N GLU A 174 10.70 15.42 -3.14
CA GLU A 174 9.87 15.10 -4.30
C GLU A 174 9.09 13.82 -4.06
N TYR A 175 9.76 12.79 -3.53
CA TYR A 175 9.13 11.53 -3.16
C TYR A 175 8.05 11.75 -2.10
N ARG A 176 8.35 12.50 -1.03
CA ARG A 176 7.40 12.78 0.05
C ARG A 176 6.17 13.54 -0.46
N GLN A 177 6.34 14.49 -1.38
CA GLN A 177 5.23 15.21 -2.00
C GLN A 177 4.33 14.26 -2.82
N ALA A 178 4.91 13.40 -3.65
CA ALA A 178 4.15 12.40 -4.40
C ALA A 178 3.45 11.41 -3.45
N ALA A 179 4.14 10.90 -2.44
CA ALA A 179 3.59 9.97 -1.45
C ALA A 179 2.44 10.57 -0.62
N ARG A 180 2.43 11.89 -0.37
CA ARG A 180 1.29 12.59 0.23
C ARG A 180 0.05 12.53 -0.65
N LEU A 181 0.19 12.75 -1.95
CA LEU A 181 -0.93 12.65 -2.91
C LEU A 181 -1.48 11.22 -3.02
N LEU A 182 -0.67 10.22 -2.67
CA LEU A 182 -1.06 8.81 -2.60
C LEU A 182 -1.52 8.37 -1.20
N ARG A 183 -1.80 9.30 -0.28
CA ARG A 183 -2.28 9.02 1.09
C ARG A 183 -1.35 8.18 1.96
N LEU A 184 -0.03 8.19 1.69
CA LEU A 184 0.94 7.38 2.43
C LEU A 184 1.63 8.12 3.59
N ILE A 185 1.41 9.44 3.72
CA ILE A 185 2.20 10.29 4.62
C ILE A 185 1.33 11.01 5.64
N ASP A 186 0.29 11.71 5.20
CA ASP A 186 -0.50 12.59 6.06
C ASP A 186 -1.41 11.77 6.99
N ARG A 187 -1.94 12.38 8.06
CA ARG A 187 -2.90 11.72 8.96
C ARG A 187 -4.22 11.47 8.23
N GLU A 188 -4.85 10.34 8.52
CA GLU A 188 -6.23 10.05 8.14
C GLU A 188 -7.13 10.09 9.37
N TYR A 189 -8.29 10.71 9.23
CA TYR A 189 -9.21 10.95 10.34
C TYR A 189 -10.50 10.15 10.16
N PRO A 190 -11.16 9.74 11.26
CA PRO A 190 -12.50 9.18 11.22
C PRO A 190 -13.48 10.15 10.55
N LEU A 191 -14.33 9.62 9.68
CA LEU A 191 -15.35 10.32 8.89
C LEU A 191 -16.70 10.29 9.59
N LEU A 192 -17.04 9.19 10.26
CA LEU A 192 -18.25 9.05 11.07
C LEU A 192 -17.97 9.39 12.55
N ASN A 193 -19.04 9.76 13.25
CA ASN A 193 -19.02 9.98 14.70
C ASN A 193 -19.53 8.76 15.48
N GLU A 194 -20.10 7.75 14.81
CA GLU A 194 -20.62 6.53 15.43
C GLU A 194 -20.21 5.30 14.63
N TYR A 195 -19.77 4.24 15.33
CA TYR A 195 -19.36 2.96 14.74
C TYR A 195 -19.90 1.77 15.54
N ASP A 196 -20.09 0.66 14.86
CA ASP A 196 -20.53 -0.63 15.43
C ASP A 196 -19.43 -1.39 16.15
N GLY A 197 -18.19 -1.01 15.93
CA GLY A 197 -17.02 -1.61 16.55
C GLY A 197 -15.76 -0.86 16.14
N ALA A 198 -14.69 -1.08 16.89
CA ALA A 198 -13.40 -0.51 16.59
C ALA A 198 -12.30 -1.55 16.68
N TRP A 199 -11.41 -1.62 15.69
CA TRP A 199 -10.30 -2.55 15.65
C TRP A 199 -8.98 -1.78 15.64
N ILE A 200 -8.07 -2.10 16.55
CA ILE A 200 -6.71 -1.57 16.59
C ILE A 200 -5.81 -2.64 15.99
N ALA A 201 -5.18 -2.33 14.85
CA ALA A 201 -4.32 -3.27 14.16
C ALA A 201 -3.10 -3.63 15.04
N GLY A 202 -2.74 -4.93 15.10
CA GLY A 202 -1.53 -5.41 15.76
C GLY A 202 -0.24 -4.94 15.07
N ALA A 203 0.83 -4.83 15.85
CA ALA A 203 2.17 -4.44 15.40
C ALA A 203 3.23 -4.78 16.45
N ALA A 204 4.49 -4.49 16.11
CA ALA A 204 5.55 -4.39 17.10
C ALA A 204 5.23 -3.33 18.16
N ARG A 205 5.83 -3.49 19.34
CA ARG A 205 5.47 -2.73 20.56
C ARG A 205 5.33 -1.22 20.36
N ILE A 206 6.32 -0.56 19.73
CA ILE A 206 6.29 0.90 19.55
C ILE A 206 5.11 1.37 18.70
N ASP A 207 4.83 0.68 17.60
CA ASP A 207 3.75 1.01 16.68
C ASP A 207 2.39 0.70 17.31
N LEU A 208 2.28 -0.39 18.08
CA LEU A 208 1.04 -0.71 18.80
C LEU A 208 0.73 0.33 19.88
N VAL A 209 1.74 0.79 20.65
CA VAL A 209 1.56 1.91 21.58
C VAL A 209 1.08 3.16 20.84
N GLN A 210 1.69 3.50 19.70
CA GLN A 210 1.25 4.66 18.90
C GLN A 210 -0.21 4.55 18.48
N ARG A 211 -0.67 3.37 18.05
CA ARG A 211 -2.06 3.14 17.66
C ARG A 211 -3.02 3.21 18.83
N ILE A 212 -2.67 2.63 19.98
CA ILE A 212 -3.49 2.73 21.21
C ILE A 212 -3.65 4.20 21.62
N LEU A 213 -2.55 4.95 21.65
CA LEU A 213 -2.58 6.37 22.01
C LEU A 213 -3.37 7.20 21.01
N ASP A 214 -3.19 6.95 19.71
CA ASP A 214 -3.91 7.66 18.66
C ASP A 214 -5.42 7.35 18.67
N PHE A 215 -5.77 6.08 18.89
CA PHE A 215 -7.15 5.67 19.08
C PHE A 215 -7.79 6.43 20.24
N ASN A 216 -7.15 6.44 21.41
CA ASN A 216 -7.67 7.13 22.59
C ASN A 216 -7.86 8.62 22.33
N TYR A 217 -6.85 9.26 21.74
CA TYR A 217 -6.90 10.68 21.40
C TYR A 217 -8.06 10.99 20.46
N GLN A 218 -8.24 10.24 19.37
CA GLN A 218 -9.30 10.50 18.40
C GLN A 218 -10.69 10.24 18.98
N ILE A 219 -10.89 9.13 19.70
CA ILE A 219 -12.20 8.82 20.31
C ILE A 219 -12.62 9.93 21.27
N MET A 220 -11.71 10.40 22.13
CA MET A 220 -12.00 11.45 23.10
C MET A 220 -12.20 12.82 22.44
N THR A 221 -11.28 13.25 21.58
CA THR A 221 -11.30 14.61 21.03
C THR A 221 -12.38 14.84 19.98
N ARG A 222 -12.82 13.78 19.28
CA ARG A 222 -13.90 13.84 18.30
C ARG A 222 -15.24 13.35 18.84
N ASN A 223 -15.30 12.94 20.10
CA ASN A 223 -16.50 12.38 20.73
C ASN A 223 -17.11 11.23 19.91
N ILE A 224 -16.26 10.31 19.47
CA ILE A 224 -16.69 9.18 18.63
C ILE A 224 -17.31 8.10 19.53
N LYS A 225 -18.51 7.66 19.19
CA LYS A 225 -19.25 6.59 19.87
C LYS A 225 -18.95 5.24 19.23
N ILE A 226 -18.60 4.25 20.06
CA ILE A 226 -18.42 2.85 19.64
C ILE A 226 -19.48 2.01 20.35
N ASP A 227 -20.46 1.50 19.60
CA ASP A 227 -21.61 0.76 20.13
C ASP A 227 -21.31 -0.72 20.43
N GLY A 228 -20.27 -1.28 19.80
CA GLY A 228 -19.84 -2.66 20.00
C GLY A 228 -18.45 -2.78 20.61
N GLU A 229 -17.76 -3.86 20.25
CA GLU A 229 -16.45 -4.18 20.83
C GLU A 229 -15.33 -3.33 20.24
N THR A 230 -14.41 -2.91 21.12
CA THR A 230 -13.07 -2.47 20.74
C THR A 230 -12.11 -3.65 20.84
N LEU A 231 -11.45 -4.00 19.74
CA LEU A 231 -10.56 -5.16 19.63
C LEU A 231 -9.13 -4.72 19.29
N VAL A 232 -8.12 -5.28 19.95
CA VAL A 232 -6.75 -5.30 19.44
C VAL A 232 -6.54 -6.58 18.63
N LEU A 233 -6.10 -6.44 17.39
CA LEU A 233 -5.91 -7.53 16.44
C LEU A 233 -4.50 -8.12 16.56
N ALA A 234 -4.27 -8.93 17.60
CA ALA A 234 -2.99 -9.57 17.88
C ALA A 234 -2.97 -11.05 17.44
N GLY A 235 -1.81 -11.69 17.56
CA GLY A 235 -1.69 -13.13 17.38
C GLY A 235 -0.48 -13.72 18.07
N GLU A 236 -0.33 -15.03 17.96
CA GLU A 236 0.78 -15.82 18.50
C GLU A 236 2.11 -15.62 17.74
N ARG A 237 2.42 -14.38 17.35
CA ARG A 237 3.76 -14.02 16.89
C ARG A 237 4.68 -13.93 18.10
N GLU A 238 5.74 -14.72 18.11
CA GLU A 238 6.80 -14.58 19.12
C GLU A 238 7.43 -13.18 19.04
N ILE A 239 7.55 -12.51 20.19
CA ILE A 239 8.22 -11.22 20.29
C ILE A 239 9.75 -11.38 20.39
N TRP A 240 10.50 -10.38 19.95
CA TRP A 240 11.97 -10.40 20.06
C TRP A 240 12.53 -9.01 20.33
N VAL A 241 13.71 -8.98 20.94
CA VAL A 241 14.28 -7.78 21.56
C VAL A 241 14.48 -6.65 20.55
N ASN A 242 14.99 -6.97 19.35
CA ASN A 242 15.40 -5.95 18.37
C ASN A 242 14.25 -5.06 17.92
N ILE A 243 13.04 -5.61 17.78
CA ILE A 243 11.87 -4.88 17.26
C ILE A 243 10.93 -4.39 18.38
N ASP A 244 10.84 -5.14 19.48
CA ASP A 244 9.90 -4.85 20.57
C ASP A 244 10.54 -4.04 21.72
N GLY A 245 11.84 -3.72 21.63
CA GLY A 245 12.51 -2.73 22.48
C GLY A 245 12.15 -1.29 22.09
N ILE A 246 12.02 -0.41 23.09
CA ILE A 246 11.74 1.02 22.92
C ILE A 246 12.88 1.82 23.57
N SER A 247 13.50 2.74 22.82
CA SER A 247 14.49 3.65 23.40
C SER A 247 13.91 4.39 24.63
N PRO A 248 14.63 4.49 25.75
CA PRO A 248 14.11 5.12 26.97
C PRO A 248 13.57 6.54 26.78
N SER A 249 14.20 7.33 25.89
CA SER A 249 13.75 8.68 25.56
C SER A 249 12.39 8.68 24.86
N ILE A 250 12.20 7.79 23.89
CA ILE A 250 10.94 7.57 23.18
C ILE A 250 9.87 7.07 24.16
N ARG A 251 10.20 6.10 25.02
CA ARG A 251 9.27 5.57 26.04
C ARG A 251 8.75 6.68 26.97
N LYS A 252 9.63 7.58 27.42
CA LYS A 252 9.25 8.74 28.23
C LYS A 252 8.29 9.68 27.50
N GLN A 253 8.50 9.91 26.20
CA GLN A 253 7.60 10.71 25.37
C GLN A 253 6.24 10.04 25.21
N LEU A 254 6.19 8.74 24.95
CA LEU A 254 4.94 7.97 24.83
C LEU A 254 4.12 8.01 26.13
N LEU A 255 4.78 7.85 27.29
CA LEU A 255 4.13 7.99 28.59
C LEU A 255 3.58 9.41 28.80
N LYS A 256 4.33 10.46 28.44
CA LYS A 256 3.86 11.84 28.51
C LYS A 256 2.64 12.07 27.62
N ILE A 257 2.63 11.51 26.40
CA ILE A 257 1.48 11.59 25.49
C ILE A 257 0.26 10.93 26.13
N SER A 258 0.43 9.72 26.68
CA SER A 258 -0.64 8.99 27.35
C SER A 258 -1.25 9.75 28.53
N GLN A 259 -0.40 10.35 29.37
CA GLN A 259 -0.83 11.05 30.58
C GLN A 259 -1.57 12.36 30.28
N ASN A 260 -1.17 13.04 29.19
CA ASN A 260 -1.70 14.37 28.86
C ASN A 260 -2.70 14.35 27.70
N ASN A 261 -3.04 13.18 27.16
CA ASN A 261 -3.90 12.99 26.00
C ASN A 261 -3.52 13.90 24.80
N ILE A 262 -2.24 13.87 24.42
CA ILE A 262 -1.69 14.72 23.35
C ILE A 262 -1.79 14.00 21.99
N ASP A 263 -2.00 14.74 20.89
CA ASP A 263 -1.91 14.16 19.55
C ASP A 263 -0.49 13.61 19.30
N ILE A 264 -0.39 12.31 19.00
CA ILE A 264 0.89 11.65 18.71
C ILE A 264 1.67 12.32 17.58
N ASN A 265 1.03 13.03 16.64
CA ASN A 265 1.69 13.74 15.55
C ASN A 265 2.52 14.95 16.00
N THR A 266 2.27 15.48 17.20
CA THR A 266 3.01 16.64 17.73
C THR A 266 4.44 16.29 18.12
N ILE A 267 4.78 15.01 18.22
CA ILE A 267 6.10 14.54 18.62
C ILE A 267 6.76 13.76 17.48
N SER A 268 7.99 14.16 17.16
CA SER A 268 8.87 13.42 16.26
C SER A 268 9.38 12.18 16.98
N LEU A 269 8.63 11.08 16.81
CA LEU A 269 9.09 9.73 17.15
C LEU A 269 9.85 9.20 15.94
N LEU A 270 10.93 9.87 15.54
CA LEU A 270 11.85 9.22 14.62
C LEU A 270 12.31 7.95 15.33
N SER A 271 12.02 6.80 14.71
CA SER A 271 12.64 5.52 15.04
C SER A 271 14.13 5.66 14.73
N SER A 272 14.83 6.38 15.60
CA SER A 272 16.23 6.65 15.42
C SER A 272 16.98 5.41 15.83
N THR A 273 17.68 4.83 14.87
CA THR A 273 18.78 3.86 15.01
C THR A 273 19.95 4.39 15.85
N ILE A 274 19.77 5.51 16.55
CA ILE A 274 20.84 6.32 17.16
C ILE A 274 21.28 5.75 18.52
N ASP A 275 20.55 4.79 19.10
CA ASP A 275 21.09 3.98 20.18
C ASP A 275 20.47 2.57 20.21
N ASP A 276 20.86 1.75 19.23
CA ASP A 276 20.45 0.35 19.15
C ASP A 276 20.76 -0.41 20.46
N SER A 277 21.83 -0.03 21.18
CA SER A 277 22.20 -0.65 22.45
C SER A 277 21.19 -0.38 23.57
N ALA A 278 20.77 0.88 23.74
CA ALA A 278 19.77 1.24 24.74
C ALA A 278 18.40 0.63 24.42
N ARG A 279 18.01 0.60 23.15
CA ARG A 279 16.78 -0.06 22.70
C ARG A 279 16.81 -1.57 22.99
N ILE A 280 17.92 -2.23 22.67
CA ILE A 280 18.10 -3.67 22.93
C ILE A 280 18.06 -3.96 24.44
N ASN A 281 18.73 -3.14 25.25
CA ASN A 281 18.72 -3.33 26.72
C ASN A 281 17.34 -3.10 27.34
N GLU A 282 16.58 -2.12 26.83
CA GLU A 282 15.18 -1.93 27.24
C GLU A 282 14.32 -3.13 26.82
N GLY A 283 14.46 -3.61 25.59
CA GLY A 283 13.74 -4.78 25.09
C GLY A 283 14.00 -6.04 25.93
N LYS A 284 15.27 -6.30 26.29
CA LYS A 284 15.62 -7.39 27.22
C LYS A 284 14.93 -7.23 28.57
N SER A 285 15.04 -6.03 29.16
CA SER A 285 14.44 -5.74 30.46
C SER A 285 12.92 -5.92 30.44
N TYR A 286 12.28 -5.46 29.37
CA TYR A 286 10.86 -5.60 29.15
C TYR A 286 10.42 -7.05 28.98
N MET A 287 11.13 -7.85 28.18
CA MET A 287 10.81 -9.28 28.00
C MET A 287 10.97 -10.08 29.30
N ILE A 288 11.97 -9.77 30.13
CA ILE A 288 12.11 -10.37 31.47
C ILE A 288 10.91 -10.00 32.35
N HIS A 289 10.49 -8.73 32.32
CA HIS A 289 9.30 -8.29 33.06
C HIS A 289 8.05 -9.04 32.60
N LEU A 290 7.83 -9.10 31.28
CA LEU A 290 6.68 -9.78 30.69
C LEU A 290 6.67 -11.27 31.06
N ALA A 291 7.82 -11.95 30.99
CA ALA A 291 7.96 -13.35 31.38
C ALA A 291 7.58 -13.57 32.85
N LYS A 292 8.04 -12.69 33.77
CA LYS A 292 7.65 -12.75 35.18
C LYS A 292 6.14 -12.53 35.37
N SER A 293 5.57 -11.51 34.73
CA SER A 293 4.14 -11.16 34.84
C SER A 293 3.21 -12.29 34.38
N TYR A 294 3.65 -13.11 33.43
CA TYR A 294 2.89 -14.23 32.88
C TYR A 294 3.42 -15.61 33.31
N ASN A 295 4.32 -15.68 34.29
CA ASN A 295 4.91 -16.91 34.82
C ASN A 295 5.54 -17.81 33.73
N ILE A 296 6.19 -17.21 32.73
CA ILE A 296 6.94 -17.89 31.68
C ILE A 296 8.40 -17.99 32.13
N LYS A 297 8.94 -19.19 32.17
CA LYS A 297 10.30 -19.46 32.64
C LYS A 297 11.31 -19.26 31.52
N LEU A 298 12.23 -18.33 31.74
CA LEU A 298 13.42 -18.16 30.91
C LEU A 298 14.60 -18.94 31.51
N ASN A 299 15.55 -19.30 30.67
CA ASN A 299 16.82 -19.88 31.10
C ASN A 299 17.53 -18.93 32.09
N ALA A 300 17.81 -19.44 33.29
CA ALA A 300 18.30 -18.60 34.40
C ALA A 300 19.71 -18.03 34.15
N SER A 301 20.59 -18.79 33.50
CA SER A 301 21.97 -18.39 33.22
C SER A 301 22.11 -17.51 31.98
N GLN A 302 21.26 -17.75 30.97
CA GLN A 302 21.32 -17.08 29.68
C GLN A 302 19.90 -16.84 29.16
N PRO A 303 19.18 -15.81 29.64
CA PRO A 303 17.77 -15.59 29.32
C PRO A 303 17.50 -15.17 27.87
N PHE A 304 18.55 -14.89 27.09
CA PHE A 304 18.45 -14.48 25.69
C PHE A 304 19.41 -15.26 24.82
N ILE A 305 18.97 -15.56 23.60
CA ILE A 305 19.74 -16.29 22.58
C ILE A 305 19.70 -15.53 21.26
N GLN A 306 20.82 -15.52 20.55
CA GLN A 306 20.94 -15.02 19.19
C GLN A 306 21.55 -16.11 18.33
N TYR A 307 20.85 -16.47 17.27
CA TYR A 307 21.31 -17.45 16.29
C TYR A 307 22.18 -16.77 15.25
N GLN A 308 23.27 -17.42 14.84
CA GLN A 308 24.20 -16.86 13.86
C GLN A 308 23.88 -17.31 12.44
N SER A 309 23.25 -18.48 12.30
CA SER A 309 22.93 -19.08 11.01
C SER A 309 21.47 -19.50 10.92
N LYS A 310 20.98 -19.69 9.69
CA LYS A 310 19.60 -20.13 9.45
C LYS A 310 19.40 -21.59 9.87
N GLU A 311 20.45 -22.39 9.78
CA GLU A 311 20.50 -23.80 10.14
C GLU A 311 20.36 -24.01 11.66
N GLU A 312 20.84 -23.06 12.46
CA GLU A 312 20.69 -23.05 13.92
C GLU A 312 19.31 -22.55 14.39
N CYS A 313 18.58 -21.82 13.53
CA CYS A 313 17.33 -21.19 13.92
C CYS A 313 16.21 -22.24 14.07
N PRO A 314 15.51 -22.26 15.22
CA PRO A 314 14.21 -22.91 15.31
C PRO A 314 13.25 -22.39 14.23
N LEU A 315 12.25 -23.21 13.90
CA LEU A 315 11.15 -22.80 13.03
C LEU A 315 10.56 -21.46 13.52
N ASP A 316 10.28 -20.56 12.57
CA ASP A 316 9.82 -19.18 12.76
C ASP A 316 10.81 -18.16 13.37
N ARG A 317 12.06 -18.56 13.57
CA ARG A 317 13.14 -17.64 13.98
C ARG A 317 14.08 -17.31 12.82
N PHE A 318 14.76 -16.19 12.95
CA PHE A 318 15.70 -15.69 11.95
C PHE A 318 17.04 -15.36 12.60
N PRO A 319 18.16 -15.53 11.87
CA PRO A 319 19.48 -15.18 12.38
C PRO A 319 19.58 -13.69 12.71
N ASP A 320 20.58 -13.33 13.52
CA ASP A 320 20.88 -11.95 13.93
C ASP A 320 19.81 -11.24 14.75
N ARG A 321 18.86 -12.02 15.30
CA ARG A 321 17.82 -11.53 16.21
C ARG A 321 17.97 -12.14 17.58
N ILE A 322 17.68 -11.33 18.59
CA ILE A 322 17.79 -11.70 20.00
C ILE A 322 16.40 -12.12 20.50
N TYR A 323 16.24 -13.42 20.70
CA TYR A 323 15.03 -14.05 21.21
C TYR A 323 15.15 -14.36 22.70
N ALA A 324 13.99 -14.54 23.36
CA ALA A 324 13.96 -15.14 24.67
C ALA A 324 14.46 -16.60 24.60
N ASN A 325 15.36 -16.95 25.52
CA ASN A 325 15.82 -18.31 25.72
C ASN A 325 14.99 -18.93 26.83
N TYR A 326 14.03 -19.79 26.47
CA TYR A 326 13.11 -20.41 27.40
C TYR A 326 13.80 -21.52 28.20
N ASP A 327 13.28 -21.82 29.39
CA ASP A 327 13.70 -22.99 30.15
C ASP A 327 13.37 -24.29 29.38
N VAL A 328 14.11 -25.37 29.62
CA VAL A 328 13.94 -26.65 28.89
C VAL A 328 12.52 -27.21 29.00
N ASN A 329 11.83 -26.92 30.11
CA ASN A 329 10.46 -27.39 30.34
C ASN A 329 9.38 -26.35 30.03
N GLU A 330 9.75 -25.17 29.52
CA GLU A 330 8.79 -24.11 29.19
C GLU A 330 8.26 -24.28 27.76
N THR A 331 6.95 -24.48 27.65
CA THR A 331 6.25 -24.62 26.37
C THR A 331 5.64 -23.32 25.89
N SER A 332 5.45 -22.35 26.79
CA SER A 332 4.81 -21.07 26.50
C SER A 332 5.82 -20.07 25.96
N LYS A 333 5.40 -19.26 24.98
CA LYS A 333 6.24 -18.22 24.39
C LYS A 333 5.75 -16.84 24.77
N LEU A 334 6.67 -15.87 24.76
CA LEU A 334 6.31 -14.47 24.80
C LEU A 334 5.74 -14.06 23.44
N THR A 335 4.47 -13.68 23.39
CA THR A 335 3.76 -13.37 22.13
C THR A 335 3.27 -11.92 22.05
N GLU A 336 2.91 -11.49 20.83
CA GLU A 336 2.25 -10.21 20.58
C GLU A 336 0.92 -10.08 21.34
N THR A 337 0.21 -11.17 21.62
CA THR A 337 -0.98 -11.18 22.49
C THR A 337 -0.63 -10.78 23.92
N LEU A 338 0.41 -11.37 24.52
CA LEU A 338 0.84 -11.03 25.89
C LEU A 338 1.32 -9.58 25.98
N LEU A 339 2.11 -9.17 24.97
CA LEU A 339 2.53 -7.79 24.77
C LEU A 339 1.33 -6.84 24.73
N SER A 340 0.34 -7.13 23.89
CA SER A 340 -0.85 -6.29 23.73
C SER A 340 -1.61 -6.14 25.05
N ARG A 341 -1.72 -7.21 25.83
CA ARG A 341 -2.39 -7.19 27.14
C ARG A 341 -1.67 -6.29 28.14
N ASP A 342 -0.35 -6.38 28.23
CA ASP A 342 0.48 -5.53 29.07
C ASP A 342 0.42 -4.05 28.65
N LEU A 343 0.46 -3.78 27.34
CA LEU A 343 0.37 -2.42 26.81
C LEU A 343 -0.98 -1.78 27.08
N LEU A 344 -2.10 -2.51 26.98
CA LEU A 344 -3.42 -2.00 27.33
C LEU A 344 -3.47 -1.60 28.81
N GLN A 345 -2.99 -2.46 29.72
CA GLN A 345 -2.92 -2.12 31.15
C GLN A 345 -2.09 -0.85 31.43
N THR A 346 -1.09 -0.58 30.60
CA THR A 346 -0.23 0.60 30.75
C THR A 346 -0.83 1.87 30.12
N PHE A 347 -1.38 1.75 28.91
CA PHE A 347 -1.71 2.89 28.04
C PHE A 347 -3.21 3.10 27.79
N SER A 348 -4.10 2.21 28.28
CA SER A 348 -5.55 2.31 28.08
C SER A 348 -6.34 2.70 29.33
N ASN A 349 -5.68 3.17 30.39
CA ASN A 349 -6.31 3.43 31.69
C ASN A 349 -7.40 4.52 31.70
N ASN A 350 -7.53 5.30 30.62
CA ASN A 350 -8.48 6.42 30.52
C ASN A 350 -9.68 6.14 29.59
N ILE A 351 -9.92 4.88 29.19
CA ILE A 351 -10.99 4.54 28.26
C ILE A 351 -12.17 3.91 29.01
N ALA A 352 -13.38 4.44 28.78
CA ALA A 352 -14.61 3.88 29.35
C ALA A 352 -14.98 2.49 28.77
N ASN A 353 -14.57 2.22 27.53
CA ASN A 353 -14.82 0.96 26.84
C ASN A 353 -13.71 -0.06 27.10
N LYS A 354 -14.10 -1.25 27.56
CA LYS A 354 -13.19 -2.39 27.72
C LYS A 354 -12.65 -2.81 26.35
N ILE A 355 -11.33 -2.75 26.19
CA ILE A 355 -10.65 -3.27 24.99
C ILE A 355 -10.38 -4.77 25.18
N CYS A 356 -10.84 -5.57 24.22
CA CYS A 356 -10.58 -7.00 24.14
C CYS A 356 -9.43 -7.28 23.16
N ILE A 357 -8.80 -8.45 23.27
CA ILE A 357 -7.74 -8.89 22.35
C ILE A 357 -8.29 -10.07 21.52
N ILE A 358 -8.10 -10.01 20.21
CA ILE A 358 -8.17 -11.18 19.34
C ILE A 358 -6.83 -11.89 19.45
N ASP A 359 -6.88 -13.16 19.86
CA ASP A 359 -5.71 -14.02 20.01
C ASP A 359 -5.69 -15.02 18.84
N THR A 360 -5.14 -14.57 17.72
CA THR A 360 -5.07 -15.41 16.52
C THR A 360 -3.97 -16.44 16.67
N LEU A 361 -4.34 -17.71 16.64
CA LEU A 361 -3.40 -18.83 16.73
C LEU A 361 -2.56 -18.96 15.46
N ALA A 362 -1.33 -19.46 15.61
CA ALA A 362 -0.53 -19.88 14.45
C ALA A 362 -1.19 -21.09 13.76
N GLN A 363 -1.31 -21.07 12.43
CA GLN A 363 -1.86 -22.17 11.64
C GLN A 363 -0.76 -22.78 10.78
N GLU A 364 -0.55 -24.10 10.87
CA GLU A 364 0.44 -24.83 10.05
C GLU A 364 1.86 -24.20 10.13
N GLN A 365 2.26 -23.72 11.32
CA GLN A 365 3.53 -23.02 11.54
C GLN A 365 3.66 -21.69 10.77
N ILE A 366 2.56 -21.11 10.30
CA ILE A 366 2.55 -19.79 9.68
C ILE A 366 2.16 -18.76 10.74
N ARG A 367 3.07 -17.80 10.97
CA ARG A 367 2.82 -16.68 11.90
C ARG A 367 1.53 -15.92 11.53
N PRO A 368 0.70 -15.54 12.52
CA PRO A 368 -0.44 -14.65 12.29
C PRO A 368 -0.02 -13.36 11.60
N ASN A 369 -0.90 -12.84 10.76
CA ASN A 369 -0.69 -11.60 10.01
C ASN A 369 -1.99 -10.79 9.94
N THR A 370 -1.96 -9.62 9.31
CA THR A 370 -3.14 -8.75 9.16
C THR A 370 -4.37 -9.48 8.60
N ALA A 371 -4.16 -10.43 7.68
CA ALA A 371 -5.25 -11.18 7.07
C ALA A 371 -5.90 -12.16 8.05
N SER A 372 -5.10 -12.94 8.79
CA SER A 372 -5.63 -13.90 9.76
C SER A 372 -6.30 -13.22 10.95
N THR A 373 -5.71 -12.15 11.48
CA THR A 373 -6.30 -11.42 12.63
C THR A 373 -7.59 -10.70 12.24
N ALA A 374 -7.67 -10.13 11.03
CA ALA A 374 -8.91 -9.55 10.49
C ALA A 374 -10.01 -10.60 10.26
N ARG A 375 -9.64 -11.78 9.74
CA ARG A 375 -10.58 -12.89 9.57
C ARG A 375 -11.19 -13.31 10.91
N ASP A 376 -10.36 -13.50 11.93
CA ASP A 376 -10.83 -13.98 13.24
C ASP A 376 -11.67 -12.92 13.96
N ALA A 377 -11.34 -11.63 13.82
CA ALA A 377 -12.18 -10.52 14.27
C ALA A 377 -13.54 -10.49 13.54
N ALA A 378 -13.54 -10.70 12.22
CA ALA A 378 -14.75 -10.76 11.43
C ALA A 378 -15.64 -11.96 11.83
N GLU A 379 -15.04 -13.13 12.07
CA GLU A 379 -15.77 -14.31 12.55
C GLU A 379 -16.41 -14.05 13.92
N ARG A 380 -15.71 -13.36 14.84
CA ARG A 380 -16.27 -12.95 16.13
C ARG A 380 -17.49 -12.04 15.96
N LEU A 381 -17.37 -11.00 15.14
CA LEU A 381 -18.49 -10.08 14.86
C LEU A 381 -19.68 -10.80 14.21
N ILE A 382 -19.42 -11.63 13.21
CA ILE A 382 -20.47 -12.37 12.48
C ILE A 382 -21.21 -13.35 13.38
N LYS A 383 -20.51 -14.04 14.30
CA LYS A 383 -21.18 -14.91 15.29
C LYS A 383 -22.19 -14.12 16.13
N ARG A 384 -21.84 -12.91 16.54
CA ARG A 384 -22.74 -12.01 17.29
C ARG A 384 -23.94 -11.56 16.46
N ILE A 385 -23.73 -11.23 15.19
CA ILE A 385 -24.81 -10.94 14.24
C ILE A 385 -25.78 -12.13 14.13
N LEU A 386 -25.25 -13.36 14.00
CA LEU A 386 -26.05 -14.57 13.81
C LEU A 386 -26.87 -14.97 15.04
N ILE A 387 -26.39 -14.69 16.25
CA ILE A 387 -27.14 -14.94 17.50
C ILE A 387 -28.13 -13.83 17.86
N GLY A 388 -28.20 -12.76 17.06
CA GLY A 388 -29.20 -11.69 17.20
C GLY A 388 -28.79 -10.51 18.08
N ASP A 389 -27.51 -10.37 18.45
CA ASP A 389 -27.02 -9.27 19.32
C ASP A 389 -27.32 -7.87 18.77
N TYR A 390 -27.57 -7.76 17.46
CA TYR A 390 -27.77 -6.49 16.74
C TYR A 390 -29.19 -6.35 16.15
N GLY A 391 -30.11 -7.23 16.50
CA GLY A 391 -31.48 -7.23 15.98
C GLY A 391 -31.54 -7.26 14.45
N ASP A 392 -32.33 -6.36 13.86
CA ASP A 392 -32.55 -6.29 12.40
C ASP A 392 -31.47 -5.50 11.65
N LYS A 393 -30.42 -5.01 12.32
CA LYS A 393 -29.37 -4.23 11.69
C LYS A 393 -28.63 -5.05 10.62
N LYS A 394 -28.52 -4.51 9.41
CA LYS A 394 -27.84 -5.15 8.27
C LYS A 394 -26.53 -4.49 7.87
N THR A 395 -26.34 -3.21 8.20
CA THR A 395 -25.15 -2.44 7.82
C THR A 395 -24.34 -2.12 9.06
N PHE A 396 -23.07 -2.51 9.06
CA PHE A 396 -22.14 -2.32 10.15
C PHE A 396 -20.95 -1.48 9.72
N PHE A 397 -20.55 -0.52 10.54
CA PHE A 397 -19.36 0.31 10.31
C PHE A 397 -18.31 0.01 11.36
N ILE A 398 -17.11 -0.38 10.92
CA ILE A 398 -16.00 -0.74 11.80
C ILE A 398 -14.86 0.25 11.60
N LEU A 399 -14.47 0.91 12.69
CA LEU A 399 -13.35 1.83 12.68
C LEU A 399 -12.02 1.08 12.89
N LEU A 400 -11.13 1.07 11.91
CA LEU A 400 -9.82 0.42 11.97
C LEU A 400 -8.72 1.45 12.26
N CYS A 401 -8.15 1.39 13.47
CA CYS A 401 -6.98 2.18 13.85
C CYS A 401 -5.69 1.52 13.39
N THR A 402 -4.92 2.25 12.58
CA THR A 402 -3.55 1.91 12.21
C THR A 402 -2.73 3.19 12.05
N ASN A 403 -1.66 3.20 11.26
CA ASN A 403 -0.83 4.39 11.04
C ASN A 403 -0.26 4.40 9.63
N ASN A 404 -0.03 5.58 9.07
CA ASN A 404 0.56 5.67 7.74
C ASN A 404 2.02 5.19 7.75
N PRO A 405 2.48 4.48 6.69
CA PRO A 405 1.87 4.33 5.36
C PRO A 405 0.87 3.15 5.23
N TYR A 406 0.48 2.48 6.31
CA TYR A 406 -0.24 1.21 6.28
C TYR A 406 -1.76 1.34 6.15
N ILE A 407 -2.33 2.54 6.31
CA ILE A 407 -3.78 2.76 6.51
C ILE A 407 -4.60 2.16 5.39
N GLU A 408 -4.36 2.58 4.15
CA GLU A 408 -5.18 2.15 3.03
C GLU A 408 -5.02 0.65 2.75
N ARG A 409 -3.80 0.13 2.75
CA ARG A 409 -3.56 -1.30 2.48
C ARG A 409 -4.21 -2.18 3.54
N GLN A 410 -4.03 -1.85 4.82
CA GLN A 410 -4.62 -2.65 5.90
C GLN A 410 -6.16 -2.57 5.87
N THR A 411 -6.74 -1.42 5.54
CA THR A 411 -8.19 -1.28 5.34
C THR A 411 -8.69 -2.19 4.22
N LEU A 412 -8.05 -2.14 3.05
CA LEU A 412 -8.40 -3.00 1.91
C LEU A 412 -8.24 -4.49 2.23
N THR A 413 -7.13 -4.86 2.90
CA THR A 413 -6.88 -6.24 3.32
C THR A 413 -7.97 -6.71 4.28
N THR A 414 -8.25 -5.93 5.32
CA THR A 414 -9.29 -6.23 6.32
C THR A 414 -10.66 -6.35 5.66
N GLN A 415 -11.04 -5.40 4.80
CA GLN A 415 -12.32 -5.45 4.06
C GLN A 415 -12.43 -6.73 3.21
N ARG A 416 -11.37 -7.11 2.51
CA ARG A 416 -11.35 -8.34 1.69
C ARG A 416 -11.57 -9.60 2.54
N HIS A 417 -10.92 -9.67 3.70
CA HIS A 417 -11.08 -10.82 4.60
C HIS A 417 -12.46 -10.84 5.28
N VAL A 418 -12.98 -9.68 5.68
CA VAL A 418 -14.35 -9.54 6.18
C VAL A 418 -15.36 -10.01 5.14
N ASN A 419 -15.22 -9.57 3.89
CA ASN A 419 -16.10 -10.01 2.79
C ASN A 419 -16.02 -11.53 2.60
N GLY A 420 -14.82 -12.12 2.61
CA GLY A 420 -14.66 -13.57 2.49
C GLY A 420 -15.34 -14.35 3.62
N VAL A 421 -15.31 -13.83 4.87
CA VAL A 421 -16.05 -14.44 5.97
C VAL A 421 -17.56 -14.23 5.77
N MET A 422 -18.03 -13.05 5.36
CA MET A 422 -19.45 -12.83 5.07
C MET A 422 -19.98 -13.75 3.97
N GLU A 423 -19.20 -14.00 2.91
CA GLU A 423 -19.52 -14.97 1.85
C GLU A 423 -19.62 -16.39 2.41
N LYS A 424 -18.65 -16.83 3.21
CA LYS A 424 -18.65 -18.15 3.89
C LYS A 424 -19.91 -18.40 4.72
N TYR A 425 -20.47 -17.36 5.35
CA TYR A 425 -21.70 -17.46 6.16
C TYR A 425 -22.98 -17.07 5.39
N GLY A 426 -22.92 -16.83 4.07
CA GLY A 426 -24.07 -16.47 3.25
C GLY A 426 -24.73 -15.14 3.64
N LEU A 427 -23.99 -14.24 4.29
CA LEU A 427 -24.53 -12.97 4.79
C LEU A 427 -24.70 -11.92 3.68
N ILE A 428 -23.83 -11.95 2.67
CA ILE A 428 -23.93 -11.02 1.52
C ILE A 428 -25.25 -11.22 0.79
N GLU A 429 -25.64 -12.47 0.51
CA GLU A 429 -26.90 -12.82 -0.15
C GLU A 429 -28.13 -12.41 0.68
N LYS A 430 -27.97 -12.32 2.01
CA LYS A 430 -29.00 -11.86 2.96
C LYS A 430 -29.02 -10.35 3.16
N GLY A 431 -28.30 -9.60 2.33
CA GLY A 431 -28.27 -8.14 2.32
C GLY A 431 -27.43 -7.50 3.42
N TYR A 432 -26.60 -8.25 4.14
CA TYR A 432 -25.70 -7.67 5.14
C TYR A 432 -24.52 -6.96 4.48
N GLN A 433 -24.05 -5.89 5.13
CA GLN A 433 -22.87 -5.13 4.74
C GLN A 433 -22.01 -4.83 5.97
N ILE A 434 -20.71 -5.09 5.88
CA ILE A 434 -19.73 -4.62 6.87
C ILE A 434 -18.74 -3.72 6.14
N LYS A 435 -18.61 -2.47 6.59
CA LYS A 435 -17.73 -1.46 5.99
C LYS A 435 -16.60 -1.14 6.96
N ILE A 436 -15.36 -1.29 6.48
CA ILE A 436 -14.15 -0.98 7.23
C ILE A 436 -13.68 0.42 6.87
N GLU A 437 -13.49 1.26 7.88
CA GLU A 437 -12.94 2.60 7.72
C GLU A 437 -11.58 2.70 8.42
N GLY A 438 -10.51 2.94 7.66
CA GLY A 438 -9.17 3.10 8.21
C GLY A 438 -8.88 4.53 8.64
N PHE A 439 -8.32 4.70 9.83
CA PHE A 439 -7.76 5.97 10.30
C PHE A 439 -6.43 5.76 11.01
N GLY A 440 -5.69 6.85 11.23
CA GLY A 440 -4.41 6.75 11.91
C GLY A 440 -3.52 7.98 11.78
N CYS A 441 -2.49 8.00 12.62
CA CYS A 441 -1.50 9.08 12.66
C CYS A 441 -0.63 9.14 11.40
N SER A 442 0.08 10.26 11.25
CA SER A 442 0.95 10.49 10.08
C SER A 442 2.15 9.56 10.05
N CYS A 443 2.74 9.39 8.87
CA CYS A 443 3.87 8.50 8.68
C CYS A 443 5.11 8.96 9.45
N LYS A 444 5.60 8.08 10.32
CA LYS A 444 6.87 8.24 11.06
C LYS A 444 7.98 7.31 10.56
N GLN A 445 7.71 6.58 9.49
CA GLN A 445 8.60 5.57 8.92
C GLN A 445 9.54 6.20 7.88
N PRO A 446 10.76 5.67 7.70
CA PRO A 446 11.65 6.03 6.59
C PRO A 446 10.98 5.87 5.22
N LEU A 447 11.42 6.67 4.24
CA LEU A 447 10.83 6.67 2.89
C LEU A 447 10.98 5.33 2.17
N ILE A 448 12.03 4.55 2.44
CA ILE A 448 12.16 3.20 1.89
C ILE A 448 11.03 2.27 2.35
N ILE A 449 10.55 2.42 3.59
CA ILE A 449 9.40 1.69 4.10
C ILE A 449 8.12 2.16 3.41
N VAL A 450 7.97 3.48 3.20
CA VAL A 450 6.84 4.04 2.43
C VAL A 450 6.82 3.48 1.00
N HIS A 451 7.99 3.33 0.37
CA HIS A 451 8.14 2.78 -0.97
C HIS A 451 7.78 1.29 -1.04
N SER A 452 8.30 0.50 -0.10
CA SER A 452 7.93 -0.92 0.02
C SER A 452 6.43 -1.08 0.29
N GLU A 453 5.83 -0.22 1.13
CA GLU A 453 4.40 -0.27 1.43
C GLU A 453 3.53 0.17 0.26
N LEU A 454 3.97 1.13 -0.58
CA LEU A 454 3.27 1.45 -1.82
C LEU A 454 3.16 0.22 -2.73
N SER A 455 4.22 -0.58 -2.85
CA SER A 455 4.17 -1.82 -3.62
C SER A 455 3.18 -2.84 -3.06
N ALA A 456 3.10 -2.91 -1.73
CA ALA A 456 2.13 -3.74 -1.02
C ALA A 456 0.69 -3.27 -1.28
N LEU A 457 0.47 -1.96 -1.27
CA LEU A 457 -0.80 -1.31 -1.56
C LEU A 457 -1.26 -1.56 -3.00
N ILE A 458 -0.37 -1.38 -3.98
CA ILE A 458 -0.68 -1.64 -5.40
C ILE A 458 -1.07 -3.11 -5.60
N ALA A 459 -0.41 -4.06 -4.92
CA ALA A 459 -0.79 -5.46 -4.99
C ALA A 459 -2.22 -5.71 -4.47
N GLU A 460 -2.64 -5.09 -3.36
CA GLU A 460 -4.03 -5.20 -2.90
C GLU A 460 -5.01 -4.48 -3.85
N LYS A 461 -4.68 -3.27 -4.33
CA LYS A 461 -5.51 -2.54 -5.31
C LYS A 461 -5.69 -3.30 -6.62
N TRP A 462 -4.64 -3.95 -7.12
CA TRP A 462 -4.70 -4.82 -8.30
C TRP A 462 -5.67 -5.99 -8.10
N LYS A 463 -5.64 -6.65 -6.93
CA LYS A 463 -6.57 -7.76 -6.63
C LYS A 463 -8.02 -7.31 -6.69
N PHE A 464 -8.33 -6.12 -6.16
CA PHE A 464 -9.68 -5.54 -6.24
C PHE A 464 -10.07 -5.22 -7.69
N ALA A 465 -9.20 -4.52 -8.43
CA ALA A 465 -9.43 -4.13 -9.82
C ALA A 465 -9.69 -5.34 -10.72
N VAL A 466 -8.91 -6.40 -10.55
CA VAL A 466 -8.98 -7.61 -11.37
C VAL A 466 -10.20 -8.47 -11.00
N ASN A 467 -10.55 -8.59 -9.72
CA ASN A 467 -11.79 -9.25 -9.31
C ASN A 467 -13.03 -8.55 -9.91
N ASP A 468 -13.05 -7.22 -9.96
CA ASP A 468 -14.13 -6.45 -10.60
C ASP A 468 -14.20 -6.75 -12.11
N ILE A 469 -13.05 -6.80 -12.80
CA ILE A 469 -12.97 -7.15 -14.23
C ILE A 469 -13.50 -8.58 -14.48
N GLN A 470 -13.10 -9.55 -13.66
CA GLN A 470 -13.57 -10.93 -13.81
C GLN A 470 -15.09 -11.06 -13.62
N LYS A 471 -15.63 -10.38 -12.60
CA LYS A 471 -17.07 -10.40 -12.31
C LYS A 471 -17.89 -9.67 -13.39
N SER A 472 -17.43 -8.49 -13.83
CA SER A 472 -18.16 -7.64 -14.79
C SER A 472 -18.05 -8.12 -16.23
N LEU A 473 -16.88 -8.62 -16.66
CA LEU A 473 -16.62 -9.00 -18.06
C LEU A 473 -16.64 -10.51 -18.30
N ARG A 474 -16.75 -11.34 -17.26
CA ARG A 474 -16.65 -12.81 -17.33
C ARG A 474 -15.37 -13.31 -18.02
N LEU A 475 -14.31 -12.49 -17.97
CA LEU A 475 -13.02 -12.82 -18.57
C LEU A 475 -12.16 -13.63 -17.60
N LYS A 476 -11.44 -14.62 -18.12
CA LYS A 476 -10.36 -15.28 -17.38
C LYS A 476 -9.14 -14.37 -17.34
N LEU A 477 -8.37 -14.46 -16.26
CA LEU A 477 -7.11 -13.73 -16.16
C LEU A 477 -6.13 -14.25 -17.19
N LYS A 478 -5.45 -13.33 -17.88
CA LYS A 478 -4.31 -13.66 -18.73
C LYS A 478 -3.12 -14.21 -17.96
N ARG A 479 -2.93 -13.77 -16.71
CA ARG A 479 -1.76 -14.07 -15.88
C ARG A 479 -2.16 -14.41 -14.45
N ASP A 480 -1.43 -15.35 -13.84
CA ASP A 480 -1.52 -15.60 -12.41
C ASP A 480 -0.79 -14.48 -11.66
N VAL A 481 -1.37 -13.96 -10.58
CA VAL A 481 -0.72 -12.96 -9.72
C VAL A 481 0.66 -13.41 -9.26
N LYS A 482 0.89 -14.72 -9.07
CA LYS A 482 2.19 -15.26 -8.67
C LYS A 482 3.30 -14.96 -9.68
N THR A 483 2.99 -14.84 -10.97
CA THR A 483 4.00 -14.48 -11.98
C THR A 483 4.34 -12.98 -11.97
N LEU A 484 3.55 -12.16 -11.27
CA LEU A 484 3.70 -10.72 -11.21
C LEU A 484 4.41 -10.24 -9.93
N LEU A 485 4.30 -10.98 -8.83
CA LEU A 485 4.84 -10.58 -7.52
C LEU A 485 6.34 -10.87 -7.39
N PHE A 486 7.09 -9.94 -6.81
CA PHE A 486 8.55 -10.03 -6.65
C PHE A 486 9.02 -11.36 -6.03
N GLN A 487 8.28 -11.84 -5.03
CA GLN A 487 8.66 -13.02 -4.25
C GLN A 487 8.46 -14.35 -5.00
N THR A 488 7.58 -14.36 -6.00
CA THR A 488 7.13 -15.60 -6.66
C THR A 488 7.37 -15.61 -8.16
N ARG A 489 7.69 -14.46 -8.77
CA ARG A 489 8.01 -14.39 -10.20
C ARG A 489 9.32 -15.10 -10.52
N ASP A 490 9.40 -15.66 -11.71
CA ASP A 490 10.61 -16.32 -12.21
C ASP A 490 11.74 -15.29 -12.35
N LYS A 491 12.89 -15.59 -11.74
CA LYS A 491 14.08 -14.74 -11.77
C LYS A 491 15.06 -15.13 -12.87
N ASN A 492 14.84 -16.27 -13.53
CA ASN A 492 15.71 -16.84 -14.55
C ASN A 492 15.20 -16.59 -15.97
N ILE A 493 14.33 -15.59 -16.15
CA ILE A 493 13.80 -15.27 -17.47
C ILE A 493 14.92 -14.74 -18.36
N VAL A 494 15.13 -15.42 -19.50
CA VAL A 494 16.06 -14.96 -20.53
C VAL A 494 15.43 -13.77 -21.26
N VAL A 495 16.09 -12.62 -21.16
CA VAL A 495 15.66 -11.39 -21.83
C VAL A 495 16.42 -11.23 -23.14
N ALA A 496 15.68 -11.06 -24.24
CA ALA A 496 16.27 -10.81 -25.56
C ALA A 496 17.01 -9.47 -25.59
N ASP A 497 17.89 -9.28 -26.58
CA ASP A 497 18.57 -8.00 -26.77
C ASP A 497 17.58 -6.87 -27.00
N GLN A 498 17.87 -5.69 -26.42
CA GLN A 498 17.02 -4.52 -26.58
C GLN A 498 17.01 -4.07 -28.05
N PRO A 499 15.83 -3.94 -28.69
CA PRO A 499 15.75 -3.48 -30.07
C PRO A 499 16.17 -2.01 -30.16
N LYS A 500 16.71 -1.61 -31.31
CA LYS A 500 17.04 -0.21 -31.59
C LYS A 500 15.76 0.61 -31.62
N ILE A 501 15.80 1.77 -30.97
CA ILE A 501 14.65 2.67 -30.89
C ILE A 501 14.77 3.72 -32.00
N GLU A 502 13.92 3.60 -33.01
CA GLU A 502 13.72 4.65 -34.01
C GLU A 502 12.65 5.61 -33.51
N ILE A 503 13.05 6.63 -32.75
CA ILE A 503 12.12 7.68 -32.32
C ILE A 503 11.91 8.64 -33.49
N ASN A 504 11.01 8.28 -34.40
CA ASN A 504 10.47 9.25 -35.33
C ASN A 504 9.59 10.21 -34.51
N ARG A 505 10.04 11.47 -34.37
CA ARG A 505 9.14 12.52 -33.85
C ARG A 505 7.87 12.46 -34.69
N PRO A 506 6.67 12.33 -34.11
CA PRO A 506 5.46 12.44 -34.89
C PRO A 506 5.52 13.81 -35.57
N ASN A 507 5.61 13.84 -36.90
CA ASN A 507 5.53 15.07 -37.70
C ASN A 507 4.17 15.77 -37.56
N ASN A 508 3.28 15.24 -36.71
CA ASN A 508 1.97 15.78 -36.44
C ASN A 508 2.02 16.72 -35.23
N PHE A 509 2.55 17.93 -35.46
CA PHE A 509 2.60 19.04 -34.49
C PHE A 509 1.25 19.22 -33.76
N ILE A 510 0.15 19.09 -34.48
CA ILE A 510 -1.22 19.27 -33.97
C ILE A 510 -1.54 18.23 -32.89
N LYS A 511 -1.26 16.94 -33.12
CA LYS A 511 -1.49 15.88 -32.13
C LYS A 511 -0.62 16.06 -30.88
N ASN A 512 0.67 16.39 -31.06
CA ASN A 512 1.58 16.66 -29.94
C ASN A 512 1.14 17.88 -29.13
N TRP A 513 0.59 18.90 -29.79
CA TRP A 513 0.03 20.09 -29.15
C TRP A 513 -1.22 19.73 -28.32
N PHE A 514 -2.16 18.96 -28.88
CA PHE A 514 -3.32 18.43 -28.14
C PHE A 514 -2.90 17.61 -26.92
N ASP A 515 -1.98 16.66 -27.10
CA ASP A 515 -1.52 15.74 -26.04
C ASP A 515 -0.71 16.44 -24.94
N SER A 516 -0.14 17.62 -25.21
CA SER A 516 0.67 18.39 -24.25
C SER A 516 -0.10 19.53 -23.58
N TYR A 517 -1.05 20.17 -24.26
CA TYR A 517 -1.61 21.46 -23.84
C TYR A 517 -3.13 21.49 -23.64
N LEU A 518 -3.89 20.53 -24.19
CA LEU A 518 -5.34 20.56 -24.01
C LEU A 518 -5.76 19.83 -22.73
N VAL A 519 -6.51 20.59 -21.92
CA VAL A 519 -6.98 20.46 -20.52
C VAL A 519 -6.85 19.07 -19.92
#